data_AF-A0A7K2E9Q5-F1
#
_entry.id   AF-A0A7K2E9Q5-F1
#
_cell.length_a   1.000
_cell.length_b   1.000
_cell.length_c   1.000
_cell.angle_alpha   90.00
_cell.angle_beta   90.00
_cell.angle_gamma   90.00
#
_symmetry.space_group_name_H-M   'P 1'
#
loop_
_entity.id
_entity.type
_entity.pdbx_description
1 polymer ?
#
loop_
_entity_poly.entity_id
_entity_poly.type
_entity_poly.pdbx_seq_one_letter_code
_entity_poly.pdbx_strand_id
1 'polypeptide(L)' 'MRRVRRDASGALVVGPGSGRGAWLCADVACFESARRRRAFRRALRADVEPGEIARLQRAWPSDPGSDPGLGGRAGQTL' A
#
# COMPACT_ATOMS: atom_id res chain seq x y z
N MET A 1 5.71 9.71 -1.24
CA MET A 1 4.40 9.05 -1.02
C MET A 1 3.81 8.63 -2.35
N ARG A 2 2.94 7.62 -2.37
CA ARG A 2 2.30 7.07 -3.57
C ARG A 2 0.80 6.98 -3.38
N ARG A 3 0.06 7.35 -4.42
CA ARG A 3 -1.40 7.21 -4.46
C ARG A 3 -1.77 5.87 -5.07
N VAL A 4 -2.60 5.11 -4.39
CA VAL A 4 -3.27 3.91 -4.88
C VAL A 4 -4.73 4.26 -5.11
N ARG A 5 -5.29 3.90 -6.25
CA ARG A 5 -6.71 4.09 -6.55
C ARG A 5 -7.28 2.83 -7.19
N ARG A 6 -8.60 2.78 -7.28
CA ARG A 6 -9.33 1.78 -8.07
C ARG A 6 -9.65 2.38 -9.45
N ASP A 7 -9.30 1.73 -10.54
CA ASP A 7 -9.70 2.16 -11.88
C ASP A 7 -11.13 1.69 -12.24
N ALA A 8 -11.62 2.08 -13.41
CA ALA A 8 -12.99 1.78 -13.87
C ALA A 8 -13.27 0.27 -13.99
N SER A 9 -12.26 -0.54 -14.31
CA SER A 9 -12.31 -2.00 -14.37
C SER A 9 -12.35 -2.64 -12.98
N GLY A 10 -12.11 -1.84 -11.93
CA GLY A 10 -12.10 -2.27 -10.56
C GLY A 10 -10.74 -2.73 -10.04
N ALA A 11 -9.68 -2.63 -10.85
CA ALA A 11 -8.35 -3.02 -10.46
C ALA A 11 -7.65 -1.93 -9.65
N LEU A 12 -6.69 -2.35 -8.82
CA LEU A 12 -5.86 -1.42 -8.05
C LEU A 12 -4.65 -0.96 -8.83
N VAL A 13 -4.44 0.36 -8.89
CA VAL A 13 -3.38 0.98 -9.66
C VAL A 13 -2.69 2.10 -8.88
N VAL A 14 -1.37 2.24 -9.07
CA VAL A 14 -0.59 3.36 -8.55
C VAL A 14 -0.70 4.55 -9.50
N GLY A 15 -0.86 5.76 -8.96
CA GLY A 15 -0.74 7.01 -9.71
C GLY A 15 -1.99 7.91 -9.68
N PRO A 16 -1.93 9.02 -10.44
CA PRO A 16 -3.00 10.00 -10.52
C PRO A 16 -4.24 9.42 -11.22
N GLY A 17 -5.38 10.11 -11.08
CA GLY A 17 -6.61 9.76 -11.78
C GLY A 17 -7.85 10.01 -10.93
N SER A 18 -9.00 10.01 -11.60
CA SER A 18 -10.31 10.29 -11.02
C SER A 18 -10.72 9.26 -9.96
N GLY A 19 -11.61 9.67 -9.05
CA GLY A 19 -12.16 8.82 -8.00
C GLY A 19 -11.35 8.82 -6.70
N ARG A 20 -11.75 7.96 -5.76
CA ARG A 20 -11.13 7.83 -4.43
C ARG A 20 -9.75 7.17 -4.54
N GLY A 21 -8.81 7.65 -3.74
CA GLY A 21 -7.48 7.07 -3.63
C GLY A 21 -7.00 7.02 -2.18
N ALA A 22 -6.09 6.11 -1.91
CA ALA A 22 -5.36 5.96 -0.65
C ALA A 22 -3.91 6.39 -0.86
N TRP A 23 -3.34 7.09 0.10
CA TRP A 23 -1.93 7.47 0.08
C TRP A 23 -1.12 6.54 0.97
N LEU A 24 -0.05 5.99 0.42
CA LEU A 24 0.92 5.17 1.13
C LEU A 24 2.30 5.83 1.05
N CYS A 25 3.20 5.51 1.98
CA CYS A 25 4.60 5.82 1.76
C CYS A 25 5.15 4.97 0.59
N ALA A 26 6.31 5.35 0.03
CA ALA A 26 6.86 4.68 -1.15
C ALA A 26 7.42 3.27 -0.84
N ASP A 27 7.77 3.02 0.42
CA ASP A 27 8.36 1.78 0.92
C ASP A 27 7.40 0.58 0.85
N VAL A 28 7.94 -0.59 0.55
CA VAL A 28 7.25 -1.88 0.61
C VAL A 28 6.74 -2.19 2.03
N ALA A 29 7.41 -1.72 3.08
CA ALA A 29 6.97 -1.89 4.47
C ALA A 29 5.59 -1.23 4.72
N CYS A 30 5.35 -0.05 4.14
CA CYS A 30 4.04 0.59 4.19
C CYS A 30 2.98 -0.22 3.46
N PHE A 31 3.33 -0.78 2.30
CA PHE A 31 2.44 -1.64 1.54
C PHE A 31 2.01 -2.87 2.36
N GLU A 32 2.98 -3.56 2.96
CA GLU A 32 2.75 -4.75 3.79
C GLU A 32 1.92 -4.43 5.04
N SER A 33 2.19 -3.30 5.69
CA SER A 33 1.39 -2.82 6.82
C SER A 33 -0.06 -2.54 6.40
N ALA A 34 -0.27 -1.86 5.27
CA ALA A 34 -1.59 -1.57 4.73
C ALA A 34 -2.36 -2.84 4.35
N ARG A 35 -1.68 -3.83 3.75
CA ARG A 35 -2.24 -5.15 3.43
C ARG A 35 -2.70 -5.88 4.69
N ARG A 36 -1.82 -6.05 5.68
CA ARG A 36 -2.13 -6.75 6.94
C ARG A 36 -3.30 -6.12 7.70
N ARG A 37 -3.39 -4.79 7.69
CA ARG A 37 -4.45 -4.03 8.37
C ARG A 37 -5.74 -3.89 7.54
N ARG A 38 -5.82 -4.50 6.35
CA ARG A 38 -6.96 -4.37 5.41
C ARG A 38 -7.29 -2.91 5.08
N ALA A 39 -6.26 -2.06 5.03
CA ALA A 39 -6.43 -0.61 4.90
C ALA A 39 -6.98 -0.19 3.54
N PHE A 40 -6.68 -0.94 2.46
CA PHE A 40 -7.16 -0.64 1.10
C PHE A 40 -8.69 -0.66 1.00
N ARG A 41 -9.33 -1.71 1.54
CA ARG A 41 -10.81 -1.81 1.60
C ARG A 41 -11.41 -0.61 2.33
N ARG A 42 -10.83 -0.22 3.46
CA ARG A 42 -11.33 0.91 4.28
C ARG A 42 -11.14 2.25 3.57
N ALA A 43 -9.95 2.50 3.02
CA ALA A 43 -9.60 3.77 2.40
C ALA A 43 -10.32 3.98 1.06
N LEU A 44 -10.42 2.93 0.24
CA LEU A 44 -11.06 2.98 -1.06
C LEU A 44 -12.58 2.79 -0.99
N ARG A 45 -13.11 2.33 0.16
CA ARG A 45 -14.53 1.98 0.37
C ARG A 45 -15.06 1.00 -0.69
N ALA A 46 -14.22 0.07 -1.09
CA ALA A 46 -14.53 -0.96 -2.06
C ALA A 46 -14.13 -2.31 -1.48
N ASP A 47 -14.84 -3.36 -1.87
CA ASP A 47 -14.35 -4.70 -1.62
C ASP A 47 -13.16 -4.95 -2.55
N VAL A 48 -12.01 -5.23 -1.95
CA VAL A 48 -10.75 -5.40 -2.67
C VAL A 48 -10.34 -6.84 -2.49
N GLU A 49 -10.43 -7.58 -3.59
CA GLU A 49 -10.04 -8.98 -3.61
C GLU A 49 -8.55 -9.16 -3.27
N PRO A 50 -8.17 -10.21 -2.51
CA PRO A 50 -6.77 -10.48 -2.19
C PRO A 50 -5.87 -10.59 -3.43
N GLY A 51 -6.41 -11.12 -4.54
CA GLY A 51 -5.71 -11.23 -5.82
C GLY A 51 -5.32 -9.87 -6.41
N GLU A 52 -6.15 -8.85 -6.24
CA GLU A 52 -5.86 -7.49 -6.70
C GLU A 52 -4.78 -6.82 -5.85
N ILE A 53 -4.76 -7.09 -4.54
CA ILE A 53 -3.66 -6.63 -3.68
C ILE A 53 -2.35 -7.29 -4.10
N ALA A 54 -2.35 -8.60 -4.38
CA ALA A 54 -1.16 -9.31 -4.85
C ALA A 54 -0.68 -8.80 -6.22
N ARG A 55 -1.60 -8.45 -7.12
CA ARG A 55 -1.28 -7.83 -8.42
C ARG A 55 -0.64 -6.45 -8.24
N LEU A 56 -1.24 -5.62 -7.39
CA LEU A 56 -0.70 -4.30 -7.05
C LEU A 56 0.69 -4.42 -6.43
N GLN A 57 0.93 -5.43 -5.59
CA GLN A 57 2.24 -5.69 -4.99
C GLN A 57 3.32 -5.98 -6.05
N ARG A 58 3.01 -6.84 -7.03
CA ARG A 58 3.94 -7.14 -8.14
C ARG A 58 4.24 -5.92 -9.01
N ALA A 59 3.25 -5.04 -9.16
CA ALA A 59 3.39 -3.79 -9.89
C ALA A 59 3.92 -2.64 -9.02
N TRP A 60 4.20 -2.88 -7.73
CA TRP A 60 4.66 -1.84 -6.82
C TRP A 60 6.05 -1.40 -7.28
N PRO A 61 6.23 -0.15 -7.72
CA PRO A 61 7.53 0.25 -8.23
C PRO A 61 8.52 0.23 -7.07
N SER A 62 9.46 -0.70 -6.99
CA SER A 62 10.46 -0.61 -5.93
C SER A 62 11.35 0.60 -6.20
N ASP A 63 11.51 1.48 -5.23
CA ASP A 63 12.65 2.40 -5.27
C ASP A 63 13.90 1.56 -5.00
N PRO A 64 14.92 1.55 -5.88
CA PRO A 64 16.10 0.71 -5.68
C PRO A 64 16.98 1.14 -4.48
N GLY A 65 16.59 2.16 -3.70
CA GLY A 65 17.31 2.61 -2.50
C GLY A 65 16.58 2.36 -1.18
N SER A 66 15.42 1.71 -1.16
CA SER A 66 14.68 1.43 0.09
C SER A 66 15.08 0.09 0.70
N ASP A 67 16.28 0.03 1.29
CA ASP A 67 16.60 -1.00 2.29
C ASP A 67 15.87 -0.65 3.60
N PRO A 68 15.05 -1.54 4.19
CA PRO A 68 14.41 -1.31 5.48
C PRO A 68 15.45 -1.51 6.60
N GLY A 69 16.45 -0.64 6.64
CA GLY A 69 17.42 -0.55 7.71
C GLY A 69 16.76 -0.04 9.00
N LEU A 70 16.43 -0.97 9.89
CA LEU A 70 16.35 -0.81 11.36
C LEU A 70 15.52 0.37 11.91
N GLY A 71 14.26 0.11 12.28
CA GLY A 71 13.38 1.08 12.96
C GLY A 71 12.72 0.56 14.25
N GLY A 72 13.52 0.35 15.29
CA GLY A 72 13.13 0.59 16.69
C GLY A 72 12.25 -0.43 17.44
N ARG A 73 12.87 -1.46 18.02
CA ARG A 73 12.46 -1.99 19.34
C ARG A 73 13.25 -1.22 20.40
N ALA A 74 12.66 -0.20 21.03
CA ALA A 74 13.19 0.39 22.26
C ALA A 74 12.03 0.95 23.08
N GLY A 75 11.65 0.18 24.09
CA GLY A 75 10.58 0.47 25.04
C GLY A 75 10.40 -0.73 25.95
N GLN A 76 11.51 -1.34 26.38
CA GLN A 76 11.49 -2.35 27.43
C GLN A 76 11.67 -1.60 28.74
N THR A 77 10.59 -1.58 29.50
CA THR A 77 10.49 -1.09 30.87
C THR A 77 11.59 -1.69 31.74
N LEU A 78 12.35 -0.84 32.42
CA LEU A 78 13.04 -1.14 33.66
C LEU A 78 12.74 0.00 34.64
#